data_AF-A0A8X6QPT2-F1
#
_entry.id   AF-A0A8X6QPT2-F1
#
_cell.length_a   1.000
_cell.length_b   1.000
_cell.length_c   1.000
_cell.angle_alpha   90.00
_cell.angle_beta   90.00
_cell.angle_gamma   90.00
#
_symmetry.space_group_name_H-M   'P 1'
#
loop_
_entity.id
_entity.type
_entity.pdbx_description
1 polymer ?
#
loop_
_entity_poly.entity_id
_entity_poly.type
_entity_poly.pdbx_seq_one_letter_code
_entity_poly.pdbx_strand_id
1 'polypeptide(L)' 'HNLIDINKTTGALILAQQPDAEDTSSMTFKATCLMENVTFTMMGSVNILDINDNAPTTQLGNTTAFMKLGVKT' A
#
# COMPACT_ATOMS: atom_id res chain seq x y z
N HIS A 1 11.19 2.06 6.44
CA HIS A 1 10.45 2.74 7.51
C HIS A 1 9.40 1.77 8.03
N ASN A 2 9.22 1.63 9.34
CA ASN A 2 8.17 0.77 9.90
C ASN A 2 6.84 1.53 9.83
N LEU A 3 5.87 1.02 9.07
CA LEU A 3 4.55 1.65 8.93
C LEU A 3 3.66 1.46 10.17
N ILE A 4 3.91 0.40 10.94
CA ILE A 4 3.15 0.00 12.12
C ILE A 4 4.02 0.18 13.37
N ASP A 5 3.44 0.81 14.38
CA ASP A 5 3.96 0.90 15.74
C ASP A 5 2.92 0.33 16.74
N ILE A 6 3.34 0.06 17.98
CA ILE A 6 2.48 -0.47 19.03
C ILE A 6 2.64 0.29 20.34
N ASN A 7 1.53 0.70 20.94
CA ASN A 7 1.52 1.23 22.30
C ASN A 7 1.82 0.09 23.29
N LYS A 8 2.97 0.18 23.98
CA LYS A 8 3.43 -0.87 24.89
C LYS A 8 2.55 -1.07 26.13
N THR A 9 1.74 -0.09 26.49
CA THR A 9 0.86 -0.16 27.67
C THR A 9 -0.54 -0.65 27.32
N THR A 10 -1.11 -0.20 26.20
CA THR A 10 -2.49 -0.55 25.80
C THR A 10 -2.57 -1.65 24.75
N GLY A 11 -1.46 -1.96 24.06
CA GLY A 11 -1.42 -2.89 22.94
C GLY A 11 -2.03 -2.35 21.65
N ALA A 12 -2.44 -1.07 21.61
CA ALA A 12 -3.02 -0.46 20.42
C ALA A 12 -1.97 -0.35 19.29
N LEU A 13 -2.33 -0.82 18.09
CA LEU A 13 -1.53 -0.60 16.89
C LEU A 13 -1.76 0.82 16.37
N ILE A 14 -0.68 1.47 15.96
CA ILE A 14 -0.68 2.84 15.45
C ILE A 14 -0.01 2.83 14.08
N LEU A 15 -0.60 3.54 13.12
CA LEU A 15 0.03 3.77 11.83
C LEU A 15 0.95 4.99 11.94
N ALA A 16 2.23 4.81 11.64
CA ALA A 16 3.23 5.89 11.72
C ALA A 16 3.06 6.91 10.59
N GLN A 17 2.45 6.50 9.48
CA GLN A 17 2.14 7.32 8.31
C GLN A 17 0.88 6.79 7.62
N GLN A 18 0.27 7.60 6.76
CA GLN A 18 -0.86 7.16 5.95
C GLN A 18 -0.41 6.04 4.99
N PRO A 19 -1.08 4.87 5.00
CA PRO A 19 -0.79 3.81 4.04
C PRO A 19 -1.31 4.18 2.65
N ASP A 20 -0.60 3.74 1.63
CA ASP A 20 -0.94 3.86 0.22
C ASP A 20 -0.96 2.45 -0.40
N ALA A 21 -2.08 2.03 -0.97
CA ALA A 21 -2.28 0.65 -1.43
C ALA A 21 -1.41 0.31 -2.64
N GLU A 22 -1.11 1.33 -3.45
CA GLU A 22 -0.25 1.26 -4.63
C GLU A 22 1.23 1.11 -4.29
N ASP A 23 1.64 1.54 -3.09
CA ASP A 23 2.98 1.29 -2.56
C ASP A 23 3.04 -0.04 -1.79
N THR A 24 2.03 -0.31 -0.95
CA THR A 24 1.96 -1.54 -0.15
C THR A 24 0.51 -1.93 0.14
N SER A 25 0.11 -3.14 -0.24
CA SER A 25 -1.27 -3.61 -0.08
C SER A 25 -1.53 -4.40 1.21
N SER A 26 -0.47 -4.88 1.89
CA SER A 26 -0.60 -5.60 3.15
C SER A 26 0.68 -5.57 3.96
N MET A 27 0.53 -5.78 5.26
CA MET A 27 1.63 -5.84 6.22
C MET A 27 1.42 -6.99 7.19
N THR A 28 2.51 -7.60 7.63
CA THR A 28 2.49 -8.54 8.74
C THR A 28 3.26 -7.98 9.91
N PHE A 29 2.83 -8.31 11.12
CA PHE A 29 3.52 -7.90 12.33
C PHE A 29 3.63 -9.07 13.30
N LYS A 30 4.66 -9.00 14.14
CA LYS A 30 4.87 -9.90 15.27
C LYS A 30 4.89 -9.05 16.54
N ALA A 31 3.90 -9.27 17.40
CA ALA A 31 3.85 -8.64 18.71
C ALA A 31 4.35 -9.64 19.77
N THR A 32 5.30 -9.22 20.60
CA THR A 32 5.82 -10.03 21.69
C THR A 32 5.60 -9.30 23.02
N CYS A 33 4.93 -9.98 23.94
CA CYS A 33 4.75 -9.54 25.32
C CYS A 33 5.70 -10.33 26.21
N LEU A 34 6.46 -9.60 27.02
CA LEU A 34 7.41 -10.15 27.99
C LEU A 34 6.88 -9.82 29.38
N MET A 35 6.56 -10.86 30.13
CA MET A 35 6.35 -10.83 31.58
C MET A 35 7.52 -11.57 32.23
N GLU A 36 7.78 -11.32 33.51
CA GLU A 36 8.96 -11.78 34.27
C GLU A 36 9.56 -13.12 33.82
N ASN A 37 8.73 -14.15 33.67
CA ASN A 37 9.11 -15.50 33.28
C ASN A 37 8.27 -16.07 32.10
N VAL A 38 7.42 -15.27 31.48
CA VAL A 38 6.53 -15.71 30.40
C VAL A 38 6.69 -14.82 29.18
N THR A 39 6.94 -15.45 28.03
CA THR A 39 6.91 -14.77 26.73
C THR A 39 5.70 -15.23 25.95
N PHE A 40 4.86 -14.29 25.53
CA PHE A 40 3.77 -14.54 24.61
C PHE A 40 4.05 -13.85 23.28
N THR A 41 3.84 -14.55 22.17
CA THR A 41 4.04 -14.01 20.82
C THR A 41 2.79 -14.24 20.00
N MET A 42 2.37 -13.20 19.28
CA MET A 42 1.30 -13.26 18.31
C MET A 42 1.76 -12.69 16.98
N MET A 43 1.33 -13.33 15.89
CA MET A 43 1.47 -12.81 14.55
C MET A 43 0.11 -12.34 14.05
N GLY A 44 0.10 -11.24 13.32
CA GLY A 44 -1.10 -10.70 12.70
C GLY A 44 -0.79 -10.11 11.33
N SER A 45 -1.84 -9.89 10.55
CA SER A 45 -1.77 -9.18 9.28
C SER A 45 -2.74 -8.00 9.26
N VAL A 46 -2.36 -6.96 8.53
CA VAL A 46 -3.18 -5.80 8.23
C VAL A 46 -3.24 -5.70 6.71
N ASN A 47 -4.46 -5.67 6.17
CA ASN A 47 -4.68 -5.42 4.75
C ASN A 47 -4.99 -3.95 4.56
N ILE A 48 -4.34 -3.32 3.59
CA ILE A 48 -4.62 -1.94 3.18
C ILE A 48 -5.70 -2.02 2.11
N LEU A 49 -6.79 -1.30 2.33
CA LEU A 49 -7.89 -1.24 1.37
C LEU A 49 -7.51 -0.26 0.27
N ASP A 50 -7.50 -0.76 -0.96
CA ASP A 50 -7.38 0.05 -2.17
C ASP A 50 -8.62 0.96 -2.30
N ILE A 51 -8.37 2.25 -2.33
CA ILE A 51 -9.38 3.28 -2.60
C ILE A 51 -9.00 3.95 -3.91
N ASN A 52 -10.01 4.33 -4.70
CA ASN A 52 -9.77 5.01 -5.96
C ASN A 52 -9.33 6.47 -5.76
N ASP A 53 -8.07 6.68 -5.37
CA ASP A 53 -7.46 7.98 -5.14
C ASP A 53 -6.44 8.40 -6.21
N ASN A 54 -6.10 7.50 -7.12
CA ASN A 54 -5.24 7.76 -8.26
C ASN A 54 -6.02 8.07 -9.55
N ALA A 55 -5.62 9.14 -10.23
CA ALA A 55 -6.22 9.52 -11.52
C ALA A 55 -5.80 8.54 -12.63
N PRO A 56 -6.66 8.28 -13.63
CA PRO A 56 -6.29 7.43 -14.75
C PRO A 56 -5.14 8.04 -15.53
N THR A 57 -4.13 7.22 -15.86
CA THR A 57 -3.03 7.63 -16.74
C THR A 57 -3.29 7.15 -18.17
N THR A 58 -3.10 8.03 -19.15
CA THR A 58 -3.15 7.65 -20.56
C THR A 58 -1.74 7.30 -21.01
N GLN A 59 -1.52 6.03 -21.36
CA GLN A 59 -0.32 5.67 -22.09
C GLN A 59 -0.53 6.11 -23.55
N LEU A 60 0.16 7.17 -23.97
CA LEU A 60 0.28 7.54 -25.39
C LEU A 60 1.12 6.45 -26.09
N GLY A 61 0.52 5.30 -26.35
CA GLY A 61 1.08 4.32 -27.26
C GLY A 61 1.22 4.99 -28.63
N ASN A 62 2.44 4.99 -29.17
CA ASN A 62 2.85 5.58 -30.44
C ASN A 62 1.71 5.62 -31.47
N THR A 63 0.92 6.70 -31.44
CA THR A 63 -0.20 6.86 -32.37
C THR A 63 0.39 7.49 -33.61
N THR A 64 0.99 6.69 -34.48
CA THR A 64 1.29 7.11 -35.85
C THR A 64 -0.01 7.13 -36.61
N ALA A 65 -0.73 8.25 -36.54
CA ALA A 65 -1.84 8.51 -37.44
C ALA A 65 -1.26 8.80 -38.84
N PHE A 66 -1.34 7.85 -39.75
CA PHE A 66 -1.13 8.13 -41.18
C PHE A 66 -2.34 8.91 -41.69
N MET A 67 -2.26 10.24 -41.71
CA MET A 67 -3.21 11.04 -42.48
C MET A 67 -2.96 10.74 -43.96
N LYS A 68 -3.88 10.00 -44.59
CA LYS A 68 -3.87 9.83 -46.05
C LYS A 68 -4.24 11.17 -46.68
N LEU A 69 -3.24 11.87 -47.24
CA LEU A 69 -3.47 13.05 -48.06
C LEU A 69 -4.15 12.60 -49.36
N GLY A 70 -5.47 12.77 -49.44
CA GLY A 70 -6.21 12.54 -50.67
C GLY A 70 -5.86 13.62 -51.68
N VAL A 71 -4.91 13.34 -52.59
CA VAL A 71 -4.78 14.10 -53.83
C VAL A 71 -6.01 13.75 -54.68
N LYS A 72 -6.92 14.71 -54.84
CA LYS A 72 -7.93 14.66 -55.90
C LYS A 72 -7.25 15.09 -57.20
N THR A 73 -7.10 14.16 -58.12
CA THR A 73 -6.92 14.42 -59.56
C THR A 73 -8.17 13.97 -60.30
#